data_AF-X0T1U5-F1
#
_entry.id   AF-X0T1U5-F1
#
_cell.length_a   1.000
_cell.length_b   1.000
_cell.length_c   1.000
_cell.angle_alpha   90.00
_cell.angle_beta   90.00
_cell.angle_gamma   90.00
#
_symmetry.space_group_name_H-M   'P 1'
#
loop_
_entity.id
_entity.type
_entity.pdbx_description
1 polymer ?
#
loop_
_entity_poly.entity_id
_entity_poly.type
_entity_poly.pdbx_seq_one_letter_code
_entity_poly.pdbx_strand_id
1 'polypeptide(L)'
;SLLLFLWLACFTGNLRAQQDDIAIESISFTGNSQFTTKTLIEYCEITIPGMYDYNNFTQKLRRILSLYQDNGFYYAQIDSVYLKNSKRDGYYDVNIDVKEGDIFKLGSITIIGASQDELAHLHEIVPVEGTLFTRGVVERFIEHVTNYYENIGYPYISVNTVNTVINSSNGSDMKMVNVDLTILKNKFVEIDTISVAGAEYTKPEIIIRESRLRTGEVFKEEKMKKSKEFIQKLPFLSEVSSPELFELENGKSMVQFTVKEKKSNRFNGLLGYVPSGIHGNGYYIGTFLIDAGNMFGTGRVFQGEWQKLDRTSQKLRIVYEEPWVMGFPVTIRGQFEQSLQDSSFVKRAFLLGFRYRLNSTLNA
;
A
#
# COMPACT_ATOMS: atom_id res chain seq x y z
N SER A 1 -17.74 -15.49 18.03
CA SER A 1 -17.81 -16.87 18.53
C SER A 1 -18.61 -17.72 17.55
N LEU A 2 -17.97 -18.71 16.94
CA LEU A 2 -18.63 -19.94 16.50
C LEU A 2 -17.51 -20.98 16.39
N LEU A 3 -17.41 -21.78 17.44
CA LEU A 3 -16.46 -22.88 17.54
C LEU A 3 -16.73 -23.88 16.42
N LEU A 4 -15.65 -24.27 15.74
CA LEU A 4 -15.54 -25.50 14.98
C LEU A 4 -16.11 -26.65 15.81
N PHE A 5 -17.26 -27.18 15.40
CA PHE A 5 -17.71 -28.51 15.79
C PHE A 5 -18.42 -29.12 14.58
N LEU A 6 -17.65 -29.78 13.73
CA LEU A 6 -18.17 -30.82 12.86
C LEU A 6 -17.42 -32.10 13.21
N TRP A 7 -18.06 -32.84 14.09
CA TRP A 7 -17.65 -34.13 14.59
C TRP A 7 -17.85 -35.15 13.46
N LEU A 8 -16.74 -35.60 12.88
CA LEU A 8 -16.69 -36.70 11.90
C LEU A 8 -16.87 -38.03 12.64
N ALA A 9 -18.08 -38.30 13.11
CA ALA A 9 -18.47 -39.62 13.59
C ALA A 9 -19.02 -40.44 12.43
N CYS A 10 -18.12 -41.11 11.71
CA CYS A 10 -18.27 -42.43 11.10
C CYS A 10 -17.15 -42.67 10.08
N PHE A 11 -15.90 -42.79 10.53
CA PHE A 11 -14.88 -43.54 9.79
C PHE A 11 -13.95 -44.21 10.80
N THR A 12 -14.27 -45.47 11.12
CA THR A 12 -13.29 -46.38 11.73
C THR A 12 -12.29 -46.77 10.64
N GLY A 13 -11.05 -46.32 10.78
CA GLY A 13 -9.93 -46.80 9.96
C GLY A 13 -8.92 -45.71 9.68
N ASN A 14 -7.91 -45.61 10.54
CA ASN A 14 -6.59 -45.01 10.31
C ASN A 14 -6.46 -44.03 9.13
N LEU A 15 -6.58 -42.73 9.37
CA LEU A 15 -5.98 -41.72 8.51
C LEU A 15 -5.21 -40.73 9.38
N ARG A 16 -3.89 -40.97 9.42
CA ARG A 16 -2.89 -39.98 9.78
C ARG A 16 -3.11 -38.75 8.90
N ALA A 17 -2.82 -37.59 9.49
CA ALA A 17 -2.71 -36.30 8.80
C ALA A 17 -1.91 -36.43 7.49
N GLN A 18 -2.61 -36.49 6.37
CA GLN A 18 -2.07 -36.27 5.04
C GLN A 18 -3.01 -35.29 4.35
N GLN A 19 -2.43 -34.16 3.97
CA GLN A 19 -3.07 -33.05 3.29
C GLN A 19 -3.25 -33.46 1.83
N ASP A 20 -4.19 -34.36 1.57
CA ASP A 20 -4.44 -34.89 0.24
C ASP A 20 -5.30 -33.92 -0.57
N ASP A 21 -4.89 -33.67 -1.82
CA ASP A 21 -5.67 -32.93 -2.79
C ASP A 21 -7.00 -33.66 -3.05
N ILE A 22 -8.10 -32.92 -3.03
CA ILE A 22 -9.43 -33.46 -3.30
C ILE A 22 -9.70 -33.31 -4.78
N ALA A 23 -9.87 -34.43 -5.48
CA ALA A 23 -10.34 -34.44 -6.86
C ALA A 23 -11.87 -34.33 -6.89
N ILE A 24 -12.38 -33.22 -7.44
CA ILE A 24 -13.81 -32.91 -7.53
C ILE A 24 -14.28 -33.18 -8.97
N GLU A 25 -15.27 -34.07 -9.14
CA GLU A 25 -15.90 -34.35 -10.43
C GLU A 25 -17.06 -33.41 -10.71
N SER A 26 -17.85 -33.08 -9.69
CA SER A 26 -19.02 -32.19 -9.82
C SER A 26 -19.32 -31.44 -8.52
N ILE A 27 -19.95 -30.27 -8.64
CA ILE A 27 -20.44 -29.49 -7.50
C ILE A 27 -21.92 -29.16 -7.69
N SER A 28 -22.71 -29.40 -6.64
CA SER A 28 -24.07 -28.93 -6.51
C SER A 28 -24.23 -28.02 -5.30
N PHE A 29 -25.21 -27.12 -5.37
CA PHE A 29 -25.62 -26.29 -4.26
C PHE A 29 -27.06 -26.63 -3.90
N THR A 30 -27.38 -26.60 -2.61
CA THR A 30 -28.76 -26.60 -2.12
C THR A 30 -29.03 -25.34 -1.32
N GLY A 31 -30.28 -24.89 -1.32
CA GLY A 31 -30.70 -23.66 -0.63
C GLY A 31 -30.33 -22.36 -1.36
N ASN A 32 -29.66 -22.43 -2.51
CA ASN A 32 -29.37 -21.27 -3.37
C ASN A 32 -30.55 -20.93 -4.29
N SER A 33 -31.44 -20.03 -3.83
CA SER A 33 -32.57 -19.54 -4.62
C SER A 33 -32.22 -18.28 -5.43
N GLN A 34 -31.28 -17.47 -4.94
CA GLN A 34 -30.95 -16.16 -5.49
C GLN A 34 -29.86 -16.23 -6.56
N PHE A 35 -28.87 -17.09 -6.36
CA PHE A 35 -27.81 -17.32 -7.33
C PHE A 35 -27.88 -18.74 -7.88
N THR A 36 -27.84 -18.87 -9.20
CA THR A 36 -27.80 -20.19 -9.83
C THR A 36 -26.47 -20.89 -9.53
N THR A 37 -26.48 -22.22 -9.48
CA THR A 37 -25.26 -23.04 -9.31
C THR A 37 -24.16 -22.66 -10.31
N LYS A 38 -24.54 -22.38 -11.57
CA LYS A 38 -23.61 -21.92 -12.60
C LYS A 38 -22.94 -20.60 -12.21
N THR A 39 -23.72 -19.62 -11.76
CA THR A 39 -23.22 -18.32 -11.30
C THR A 39 -22.23 -18.46 -10.14
N LEU A 40 -22.54 -19.34 -9.16
CA LEU A 40 -21.65 -19.58 -8.01
C LEU A 40 -20.32 -20.23 -8.42
N ILE A 41 -20.37 -21.22 -9.31
CA ILE A 41 -19.19 -21.89 -9.86
C ILE A 41 -18.31 -20.91 -10.64
N GLU A 42 -18.92 -20.10 -11.51
CA GLU A 42 -18.22 -19.12 -12.35
C GLU A 42 -17.58 -18.00 -11.52
N TYR A 43 -18.32 -17.41 -10.58
CA TYR A 43 -17.83 -16.34 -9.71
C TYR A 43 -16.66 -16.79 -8.81
N CYS A 44 -16.68 -18.05 -8.38
CA CYS A 44 -15.63 -18.62 -7.53
C CYS A 44 -14.49 -19.27 -8.32
N GLU A 45 -14.52 -19.17 -9.66
CA GLU A 45 -13.53 -19.73 -10.58
C GLU A 45 -13.30 -21.24 -10.30
N ILE A 46 -14.38 -21.97 -10.02
CA ILE A 46 -14.31 -23.40 -9.75
C ILE A 46 -14.29 -24.13 -11.09
N THR A 47 -13.15 -24.73 -11.40
CA THR A 47 -12.99 -25.66 -12.53
C THR A 47 -13.51 -27.04 -12.15
N ILE A 48 -14.34 -27.61 -13.02
CA ILE A 48 -14.97 -28.92 -12.83
C ILE A 48 -14.80 -29.73 -14.14
N PRO A 49 -14.22 -30.95 -14.10
CA PRO A 49 -13.56 -31.57 -12.95
C PRO A 49 -12.24 -30.85 -12.60
N GLY A 50 -11.80 -30.92 -11.33
CA GLY A 50 -10.58 -30.24 -10.88
C GLY A 50 -10.03 -30.77 -9.56
N MET A 51 -8.74 -30.55 -9.31
CA MET A 51 -8.07 -30.90 -8.04
C MET A 51 -7.91 -29.65 -7.17
N TYR A 52 -8.20 -29.79 -5.89
CA TYR A 52 -8.17 -28.71 -4.92
C TYR A 52 -7.52 -29.15 -3.62
N ASP A 53 -6.54 -28.39 -3.15
CA ASP A 53 -6.12 -28.50 -1.76
C ASP A 53 -7.19 -27.90 -0.84
N TYR A 54 -7.17 -28.32 0.43
CA TYR A 54 -8.14 -27.88 1.45
C TYR A 54 -8.21 -26.36 1.61
N ASN A 55 -7.06 -25.66 1.57
CA ASN A 55 -7.01 -24.22 1.80
C ASN A 55 -7.58 -23.46 0.61
N ASN A 56 -7.23 -23.88 -0.62
CA ASN A 56 -7.78 -23.28 -1.84
C ASN A 56 -9.29 -23.47 -1.93
N PHE A 57 -9.79 -24.67 -1.63
CA PHE A 57 -11.23 -24.93 -1.63
C PHE A 57 -11.96 -24.11 -0.56
N THR A 58 -11.39 -24.02 0.64
CA THR A 58 -11.95 -23.19 1.73
C THR A 58 -12.01 -21.70 1.35
N GLN A 59 -11.00 -21.18 0.64
CA GLN A 59 -11.03 -19.80 0.13
C GLN A 59 -12.14 -19.61 -0.90
N LYS A 60 -12.38 -20.59 -1.79
CA LYS A 60 -13.49 -20.56 -2.75
C LYS A 60 -14.84 -20.55 -2.05
N LEU A 61 -15.04 -21.37 -1.01
CA LEU A 61 -16.25 -21.35 -0.18
C LEU A 61 -16.47 -19.99 0.51
N ARG A 62 -15.40 -19.35 0.99
CA ARG A 62 -15.49 -17.99 1.56
C ARG A 62 -15.90 -16.95 0.51
N ARG A 63 -15.45 -17.06 -0.75
CA ARG A 63 -15.89 -16.17 -1.85
C ARG A 63 -17.39 -16.29 -2.12
N ILE A 64 -17.97 -17.48 -1.98
CA ILE A 64 -19.44 -17.68 -2.08
C ILE A 64 -20.14 -16.87 -1.00
N LEU A 65 -19.73 -16.99 0.26
CA LEU A 65 -20.32 -16.22 1.35
C LEU A 65 -20.17 -14.71 1.14
N SER A 66 -18.99 -14.25 0.70
CA SER A 66 -18.79 -12.84 0.37
C SER A 66 -19.77 -12.36 -0.72
N LEU A 67 -19.98 -13.14 -1.78
CA LEU A 67 -20.95 -12.79 -2.84
C LEU A 67 -22.36 -12.55 -2.26
N TYR A 68 -22.85 -13.44 -1.40
CA TYR A 68 -24.14 -13.26 -0.74
C TYR A 68 -24.15 -11.99 0.13
N GLN A 69 -23.14 -11.83 0.99
CA GLN A 69 -23.04 -10.71 1.93
C GLN A 69 -22.92 -9.35 1.24
N ASP A 70 -22.28 -9.30 0.07
CA ASP A 70 -22.13 -8.10 -0.74
C ASP A 70 -23.44 -7.73 -1.46
N ASN A 71 -24.34 -8.69 -1.64
CA ASN A 71 -25.67 -8.50 -2.23
C ASN A 71 -26.81 -8.36 -1.18
N GLY A 72 -26.46 -8.11 0.09
CA GLY A 72 -27.43 -7.80 1.16
C GLY A 72 -27.84 -8.99 2.02
N PHE A 73 -27.35 -10.20 1.72
CA PHE A 73 -27.55 -11.40 2.51
C PHE A 73 -26.47 -11.51 3.61
N TYR A 74 -26.45 -10.55 4.53
CA TYR A 74 -25.38 -10.43 5.52
C TYR A 74 -25.23 -11.67 6.41
N TYR A 75 -26.34 -12.32 6.75
CA TYR A 75 -26.38 -13.53 7.58
C TYR A 75 -26.33 -14.82 6.76
N ALA A 76 -25.93 -14.76 5.49
CA ALA A 76 -25.72 -15.96 4.70
C ALA A 76 -24.67 -16.87 5.34
N GLN A 77 -24.93 -18.17 5.32
CA GLN A 77 -24.07 -19.19 5.92
C GLN A 77 -23.98 -20.42 5.02
N ILE A 78 -22.83 -21.10 5.05
CA ILE A 78 -22.68 -22.45 4.53
C ILE A 78 -22.98 -23.38 5.71
N ASP A 79 -24.09 -24.09 5.65
CA ASP A 79 -24.57 -24.97 6.72
C ASP A 79 -23.74 -26.26 6.78
N SER A 80 -23.48 -26.85 5.61
CA SER A 80 -22.75 -28.11 5.47
C SER A 80 -22.13 -28.27 4.10
N VAL A 81 -21.04 -29.03 4.04
CA VAL A 81 -20.38 -29.48 2.82
C VAL A 81 -20.29 -31.00 2.86
N TYR A 82 -20.93 -31.67 1.92
CA TYR A 82 -20.98 -33.12 1.81
C TYR A 82 -20.15 -33.59 0.63
N LEU A 83 -19.30 -34.59 0.84
CA LEU A 83 -18.52 -35.25 -0.21
C LEU A 83 -19.07 -36.67 -0.40
N LYS A 84 -19.34 -37.02 -1.65
CA LYS A 84 -19.77 -38.38 -2.05
C LYS A 84 -18.84 -38.90 -3.12
N ASN A 85 -18.46 -40.17 -3.06
CA ASN A 85 -17.69 -40.79 -4.15
C ASN A 85 -18.46 -40.67 -5.47
N SER A 86 -17.79 -40.15 -6.49
CA SER A 86 -18.32 -40.07 -7.84
C SER A 86 -18.27 -41.43 -8.54
N LYS A 87 -18.83 -41.51 -9.74
CA LYS A 87 -18.72 -42.71 -10.59
C LYS A 87 -17.29 -42.93 -11.11
N ARG A 88 -16.49 -41.87 -11.19
CA ARG A 88 -15.07 -41.93 -11.53
C ARG A 88 -14.28 -42.22 -10.26
N ASP A 89 -13.47 -43.27 -10.30
CA ASP A 89 -12.66 -43.69 -9.16
C ASP A 89 -11.67 -42.58 -8.74
N GLY A 90 -11.56 -42.36 -7.43
CA GLY A 90 -10.75 -41.29 -6.85
C GLY A 90 -11.31 -39.88 -6.96
N TYR A 91 -12.52 -39.68 -7.50
CA TYR A 91 -13.17 -38.36 -7.57
C TYR A 91 -14.41 -38.27 -6.66
N TYR A 92 -14.72 -37.06 -6.21
CA TYR A 92 -15.86 -36.75 -5.35
C TYR A 92 -16.87 -35.83 -6.04
N ASP A 93 -18.15 -36.11 -5.85
CA ASP A 93 -19.26 -35.18 -6.07
C ASP A 93 -19.49 -34.40 -4.76
N VAL A 94 -19.43 -33.07 -4.83
CA VAL A 94 -19.52 -32.19 -3.66
C VAL A 94 -20.86 -31.47 -3.64
N ASN A 95 -21.58 -31.57 -2.53
CA ASN A 95 -22.82 -30.82 -2.31
C ASN A 95 -22.64 -29.79 -1.19
N ILE A 96 -22.96 -28.53 -1.47
CA ILE A 96 -22.79 -27.42 -0.54
C ILE A 96 -24.18 -26.87 -0.19
N ASP A 97 -24.53 -26.90 1.08
CA ASP A 97 -25.80 -26.39 1.57
C ASP A 97 -25.63 -24.96 2.05
N VAL A 98 -26.38 -24.04 1.43
CA VAL A 98 -26.33 -22.61 1.69
C VAL A 98 -27.63 -22.17 2.33
N LYS A 99 -27.53 -21.47 3.45
CA LYS A 99 -28.61 -20.69 4.03
C LYS A 99 -28.40 -19.24 3.63
N GLU A 100 -29.19 -18.75 2.67
CA GLU A 100 -29.03 -17.39 2.13
C GLU A 100 -29.38 -16.32 3.19
N GLY A 101 -30.39 -16.58 4.01
CA GLY A 101 -30.89 -15.61 4.99
C GLY A 101 -31.74 -14.50 4.37
N ASP A 102 -32.19 -13.57 5.19
CA ASP A 102 -33.00 -12.44 4.73
C ASP A 102 -32.13 -11.27 4.26
N ILE A 103 -32.70 -10.42 3.40
CA ILE A 103 -32.13 -9.12 3.07
C ILE A 103 -32.51 -8.12 4.16
N PHE A 104 -31.53 -7.39 4.66
CA PHE A 104 -31.73 -6.35 5.67
C PHE A 104 -31.42 -4.97 5.11
N LYS A 105 -32.10 -3.97 5.67
CA LYS A 105 -31.70 -2.56 5.54
C LYS A 105 -30.91 -2.13 6.77
N LEU A 106 -29.96 -1.22 6.57
CA LEU A 106 -29.25 -0.58 7.67
C LEU A 106 -30.22 0.32 8.43
N GLY A 107 -30.30 0.15 9.75
CA GLY A 107 -30.98 1.05 10.68
C GLY A 107 -30.02 2.10 11.22
N SER A 108 -30.05 2.34 12.53
CA SER A 108 -29.12 3.26 13.17
C SER A 108 -27.76 2.61 13.43
N ILE A 109 -26.70 3.43 13.38
CA ILE A 109 -25.36 3.03 13.82
C ILE A 109 -24.99 3.79 15.09
N THR A 110 -24.66 3.06 16.15
CA THR A 110 -24.25 3.63 17.44
C THR A 110 -22.76 3.35 17.66
N ILE A 111 -21.99 4.38 18.03
CA ILE A 111 -20.57 4.21 18.38
C ILE A 111 -20.42 4.35 19.89
N ILE A 112 -20.09 3.25 20.56
CA ILE A 112 -19.87 3.14 22.00
C ILE A 112 -18.40 3.43 22.29
N GLY A 113 -18.12 4.39 23.17
CA GLY A 113 -16.77 4.80 23.55
C GLY A 113 -16.26 6.09 22.89
N ALA A 114 -17.07 6.71 22.03
CA ALA A 114 -16.82 8.03 21.46
C ALA A 114 -17.47 9.14 22.31
N SER A 115 -16.82 10.30 22.40
CA SER A 115 -17.39 11.51 23.00
C SER A 115 -18.36 12.22 22.04
N GLN A 116 -19.19 13.14 22.56
CA GLN A 116 -20.16 13.86 21.75
C GLN A 116 -19.51 14.66 20.60
N ASP A 117 -18.36 15.26 20.86
CA ASP A 117 -17.61 16.03 19.86
C ASP A 117 -17.04 15.13 18.77
N GLU A 118 -16.52 13.95 19.12
CA GLU A 118 -16.02 12.96 18.16
C GLU A 118 -17.16 12.39 17.29
N LEU A 119 -18.32 12.12 17.89
CA LEU A 119 -19.51 11.70 17.18
C LEU A 119 -19.93 12.73 16.13
N ALA A 120 -19.87 14.03 16.44
CA ALA A 120 -20.21 15.08 15.48
C ALA A 120 -19.34 15.03 14.20
N HIS A 121 -18.05 14.70 14.33
CA HIS A 121 -17.14 14.55 13.19
C HIS A 121 -17.38 13.25 12.41
N LEU A 122 -17.80 12.19 13.09
CA LEU A 122 -18.10 10.89 12.47
C LEU A 122 -19.46 10.87 11.78
N HIS A 123 -20.42 11.70 12.22
CA HIS A 123 -21.77 11.78 11.69
C HIS A 123 -21.87 12.30 10.25
N GLU A 124 -20.90 13.10 9.79
CA GLU A 124 -20.91 13.65 8.41
C GLU A 124 -20.78 12.56 7.33
N ILE A 125 -20.27 11.36 7.68
CA ILE A 125 -19.88 10.31 6.73
C ILE A 125 -20.59 8.97 7.03
N VAL A 126 -21.59 8.97 7.93
CA VAL A 126 -22.38 7.78 8.26
C VAL A 126 -23.19 7.31 7.04
N PRO A 127 -23.18 6.00 6.71
CA PRO A 127 -24.04 5.46 5.67
C PRO A 127 -25.51 5.82 5.91
N VAL A 128 -26.21 6.22 4.84
CA VAL A 128 -27.60 6.64 4.93
C VAL A 128 -28.47 5.48 5.43
N GLU A 129 -29.24 5.74 6.48
CA GLU A 129 -30.24 4.82 7.00
C GLU A 129 -31.20 4.34 5.88
N GLY A 130 -31.56 3.07 5.90
CA GLY A 130 -32.43 2.45 4.90
C GLY A 130 -31.71 1.93 3.65
N THR A 131 -30.39 2.14 3.52
CA THR A 131 -29.55 1.46 2.51
C THR A 131 -29.48 -0.05 2.77
N LEU A 132 -29.10 -0.84 1.75
CA LEU A 132 -28.91 -2.28 1.92
C LEU A 132 -27.80 -2.57 2.93
N PHE A 133 -28.10 -3.44 3.89
CA PHE A 133 -27.13 -3.88 4.89
C PHE A 133 -26.21 -4.93 4.27
N THR A 134 -25.07 -4.47 3.76
CA THR A 134 -24.04 -5.33 3.17
C THR A 134 -22.78 -5.33 4.02
N ARG A 135 -21.96 -6.36 3.85
CA ARG A 135 -20.64 -6.43 4.49
C ARG A 135 -19.78 -5.21 4.14
N GLY A 136 -19.72 -4.84 2.86
CA GLY A 136 -18.94 -3.68 2.42
C GLY A 136 -19.41 -2.35 3.02
N VAL A 137 -20.69 -2.18 3.37
CA VAL A 137 -21.16 -0.98 4.09
C VAL A 137 -20.58 -0.93 5.50
N VAL A 138 -20.62 -2.04 6.23
CA VAL A 138 -20.08 -2.14 7.59
C VAL A 138 -18.56 -1.97 7.60
N GLU A 139 -17.84 -2.64 6.69
CA GLU A 139 -16.38 -2.56 6.59
C GLU A 139 -15.91 -1.14 6.26
N ARG A 140 -16.55 -0.45 5.31
CA ARG A 140 -16.24 0.95 5.00
C ARG A 140 -16.47 1.88 6.18
N PHE A 141 -17.52 1.64 6.96
CA PHE A 141 -17.79 2.46 8.14
C PHE A 141 -16.76 2.21 9.24
N ILE A 142 -16.38 0.95 9.49
CA ILE A 142 -15.29 0.61 10.41
C ILE A 142 -13.98 1.27 9.96
N GLU A 143 -13.62 1.15 8.68
CA GLU A 143 -12.43 1.77 8.11
C GLU A 143 -12.47 3.30 8.27
N HIS A 144 -13.63 3.92 8.07
CA HIS A 144 -13.79 5.36 8.28
C HIS A 144 -13.54 5.79 9.73
N VAL A 145 -14.16 5.08 10.69
CA VAL A 145 -13.95 5.34 12.13
C VAL A 145 -12.48 5.13 12.50
N THR A 146 -11.87 4.04 12.05
CA THR A 146 -10.43 3.75 12.25
C THR A 146 -9.57 4.88 11.71
N ASN A 147 -9.77 5.27 10.45
CA ASN A 147 -9.02 6.35 9.80
C ASN A 147 -9.16 7.69 10.55
N TYR A 148 -10.35 8.03 11.05
CA TYR A 148 -10.54 9.24 11.86
C TYR A 148 -9.63 9.22 13.10
N TYR A 149 -9.69 8.14 13.89
CA TYR A 149 -8.92 8.00 15.12
C TYR A 149 -7.41 7.94 14.89
N GLU A 150 -6.96 7.23 13.85
CA GLU A 150 -5.55 7.18 13.43
C GLU A 150 -5.01 8.55 13.02
N ASN A 151 -5.85 9.44 12.49
CA ASN A 151 -5.45 10.79 12.07
C ASN A 151 -5.61 11.88 13.16
N ILE A 152 -6.11 11.50 14.33
CA ILE A 152 -6.11 12.36 15.53
C ILE A 152 -5.21 11.81 16.65
N GLY A 153 -4.33 10.84 16.35
CA GLY A 153 -3.28 10.39 17.26
C GLY A 153 -3.47 9.04 17.92
N TYR A 154 -4.44 8.21 17.48
CA TYR A 154 -4.67 6.87 18.03
C TYR A 154 -4.37 5.77 17.00
N PRO A 155 -3.09 5.48 16.71
CA PRO A 155 -2.69 4.48 15.69
C PRO A 155 -3.07 3.04 16.04
N TYR A 156 -3.35 2.76 17.30
CA TYR A 156 -3.67 1.41 17.78
C TYR A 156 -5.16 1.22 18.07
N ILE A 157 -6.03 2.08 17.53
CA ILE A 157 -7.48 1.98 17.67
C ILE A 157 -7.98 0.58 17.26
N SER A 158 -8.87 0.02 18.06
CA SER A 158 -9.63 -1.19 17.70
C SER A 158 -11.12 -0.86 17.64
N VAL A 159 -11.77 -1.27 16.54
CA VAL A 159 -13.20 -1.09 16.31
C VAL A 159 -13.82 -2.46 16.16
N ASN A 160 -14.74 -2.81 17.06
CA ASN A 160 -15.40 -4.11 17.08
C ASN A 160 -16.90 -3.95 16.86
N THR A 161 -17.50 -4.80 16.02
CA THR A 161 -18.96 -4.93 15.91
C THR A 161 -19.46 -5.80 17.06
N VAL A 162 -20.35 -5.26 17.90
CA VAL A 162 -20.81 -5.97 19.10
C VAL A 162 -22.17 -6.59 18.88
N ASN A 163 -23.16 -5.82 18.41
CA ASN A 163 -24.53 -6.30 18.28
C ASN A 163 -25.15 -5.84 16.96
N THR A 164 -25.97 -6.73 16.39
CA THR A 164 -26.89 -6.39 15.31
C THR A 164 -28.30 -6.65 15.82
N VAL A 165 -29.06 -5.58 16.11
CA VAL A 165 -30.43 -5.71 16.58
C VAL A 165 -31.35 -5.70 15.37
N ILE A 166 -32.00 -6.82 15.10
CA ILE A 166 -33.00 -6.93 14.04
C ILE A 166 -34.30 -6.32 14.56
N ASN A 167 -34.63 -5.14 14.07
CA ASN A 167 -35.93 -4.53 14.30
C ASN A 167 -36.86 -4.93 13.16
N SER A 168 -37.89 -5.71 13.48
CA SER A 168 -39.02 -5.88 12.58
C SER A 168 -39.89 -4.64 12.72
N SER A 169 -39.76 -3.70 11.79
CA SER A 169 -40.62 -2.53 11.71
C SER A 169 -42.07 -2.99 11.54
N ASN A 170 -42.93 -2.64 12.49
CA ASN A 170 -44.38 -2.82 12.38
C ASN A 170 -44.90 -1.87 11.28
N GLY A 171 -44.84 -2.29 10.02
CA GLY A 171 -45.47 -1.59 8.89
C GLY A 171 -44.64 -1.40 7.63
N SER A 172 -43.37 -1.81 7.59
CA SER A 172 -42.55 -1.84 6.36
C SER A 172 -42.06 -3.25 6.06
N ASP A 173 -42.22 -3.73 4.83
CA ASP A 173 -41.94 -5.12 4.41
C ASP A 173 -40.46 -5.57 4.59
N MET A 174 -39.53 -4.67 4.88
CA MET A 174 -38.10 -5.00 5.04
C MET A 174 -37.63 -4.86 6.49
N LYS A 175 -36.91 -5.89 6.96
CA LYS A 175 -36.28 -5.95 8.28
C LYS A 175 -35.10 -4.99 8.34
N MET A 176 -34.95 -4.27 9.46
CA MET A 176 -33.85 -3.33 9.67
C MET A 176 -32.85 -3.88 10.69
N VAL A 177 -31.57 -3.54 10.53
CA VAL A 177 -30.49 -3.92 11.45
C VAL A 177 -29.82 -2.67 12.00
N ASN A 178 -29.93 -2.49 13.31
CA ASN A 178 -29.12 -1.50 14.03
C ASN A 178 -27.75 -2.08 14.34
N VAL A 179 -26.69 -1.29 14.20
CA VAL A 179 -25.30 -1.72 14.40
C VAL A 179 -24.68 -0.97 15.57
N ASP A 180 -24.19 -1.71 16.55
CA ASP A 180 -23.39 -1.14 17.64
C ASP A 180 -21.90 -1.41 17.42
N LEU A 181 -21.12 -0.35 17.25
CA LEU A 181 -19.66 -0.39 17.20
C LEU A 181 -19.09 -0.01 18.55
N THR A 182 -18.22 -0.84 19.11
CA THR A 182 -17.43 -0.48 20.30
C THR A 182 -16.01 -0.14 19.89
N ILE A 183 -15.55 1.04 20.31
CA ILE A 183 -14.21 1.53 20.04
C ILE A 183 -13.31 1.44 21.27
N LEU A 184 -12.06 1.04 21.05
CA LEU A 184 -10.98 1.02 22.05
C LEU A 184 -9.81 1.83 21.49
N LYS A 185 -9.73 3.11 21.87
CA LYS A 185 -8.74 4.07 21.33
C LYS A 185 -7.29 3.67 21.60
N ASN A 186 -7.04 2.94 22.69
CA ASN A 186 -5.71 2.58 23.15
C ASN A 186 -4.82 3.83 23.36
N LYS A 187 -3.50 3.72 23.12
CA LYS A 187 -2.53 4.76 23.45
C LYS A 187 -2.57 5.92 22.45
N PHE A 188 -2.61 7.15 22.96
CA PHE A 188 -2.36 8.36 22.18
C PHE A 188 -0.86 8.49 21.87
N VAL A 189 -0.53 8.82 20.62
CA VAL A 189 0.85 8.85 20.13
C VAL A 189 1.24 10.25 19.63
N GLU A 190 2.27 10.80 20.26
CA GLU A 190 3.01 11.97 19.82
C GLU A 190 4.41 11.52 19.36
N ILE A 191 4.87 12.04 18.23
CA ILE A 191 6.16 11.64 17.65
C ILE A 191 7.28 12.33 18.42
N ASP A 192 8.02 11.59 19.23
CA ASP A 192 9.18 12.13 19.93
C ASP A 192 10.44 12.06 19.05
N THR A 193 10.72 10.87 18.51
CA THR A 193 11.94 10.63 17.74
C THR A 193 11.60 10.14 16.33
N ILE A 194 12.33 10.66 15.34
CA ILE A 194 12.28 10.15 13.96
C ILE A 194 13.64 9.55 13.64
N SER A 195 13.66 8.28 13.27
CA SER A 195 14.87 7.52 13.00
C SER A 195 14.88 6.97 11.58
N VAL A 196 16.08 6.71 11.07
CA VAL A 196 16.30 6.12 9.75
C VAL A 196 17.29 4.96 9.88
N ALA A 197 16.89 3.79 9.42
CA ALA A 197 17.71 2.59 9.35
C ALA A 197 18.05 2.24 7.89
N GLY A 198 19.24 1.70 7.64
CA GLY A 198 19.69 1.26 6.32
C GLY A 198 20.24 2.36 5.40
N ALA A 199 20.41 3.58 5.91
CA ALA A 199 21.14 4.64 5.21
C ALA A 199 22.66 4.48 5.44
N GLU A 200 23.39 3.98 4.43
CA GLU A 200 24.83 3.73 4.52
C GLU A 200 25.67 4.96 4.16
N TYR A 201 25.29 5.69 3.11
CA TYR A 201 26.03 6.85 2.60
C TYR A 201 25.25 8.15 2.75
N THR A 202 23.92 8.12 2.67
CA THR A 202 23.08 9.31 2.85
C THR A 202 23.00 9.65 4.32
N LYS A 203 23.13 10.93 4.65
CA LYS A 203 22.94 11.36 6.04
C LYS A 203 21.46 11.17 6.44
N PRO A 204 21.15 10.61 7.62
CA PRO A 204 19.77 10.40 8.08
C PRO A 204 18.92 11.68 8.03
N GLU A 205 19.49 12.84 8.36
CA GLU A 205 18.77 14.12 8.34
C GLU A 205 18.17 14.48 6.97
N ILE A 206 18.77 13.99 5.87
CA ILE A 206 18.27 14.23 4.50
C ILE A 206 16.97 13.47 4.27
N ILE A 207 16.88 12.24 4.79
CA ILE A 207 15.70 11.39 4.69
C ILE A 207 14.63 11.91 5.66
N ILE A 208 15.02 12.26 6.89
CA ILE A 208 14.11 12.83 7.89
C ILE A 208 13.47 14.12 7.37
N ARG A 209 14.22 15.06 6.77
CA ARG A 209 13.58 16.27 6.21
C ARG A 209 12.66 15.95 5.03
N GLU A 210 13.00 14.98 4.19
CA GLU A 210 12.14 14.60 3.06
C GLU A 210 10.82 14.00 3.55
N SER A 211 10.82 13.32 4.71
CA SER A 211 9.61 12.82 5.37
C SER A 211 8.60 13.94 5.71
N ARG A 212 9.07 15.17 5.96
CA ARG A 212 8.29 16.31 6.46
C ARG A 212 7.59 16.06 7.81
N LEU A 213 8.01 15.03 8.53
CA LEU A 213 7.62 14.82 9.92
C LEU A 213 8.40 15.75 10.84
N ARG A 214 7.81 16.07 11.99
CA ARG A 214 8.39 16.91 13.02
C ARG A 214 8.27 16.22 14.38
N THR A 215 9.34 16.26 15.15
CA THR A 215 9.27 15.93 16.59
C THR A 215 8.25 16.84 17.29
N GLY A 216 7.47 16.26 18.20
CA GLY A 216 6.43 16.91 18.98
C GLY A 216 5.07 17.00 18.28
N GLU A 217 4.93 16.46 17.06
CA GLU A 217 3.63 16.45 16.39
C GLU A 217 2.84 15.17 16.68
N VAL A 218 1.52 15.30 16.67
CA VAL A 218 0.60 14.17 16.84
C VAL A 218 0.71 13.23 15.65
N PHE A 219 0.71 11.93 15.92
CA PHE A 219 0.70 10.91 14.87
C PHE A 219 -0.52 11.06 13.96
N LYS A 220 -0.29 10.93 12.65
CA LYS A 220 -1.36 10.89 11.63
C LYS A 220 -1.00 9.88 10.56
N GLU A 221 -1.84 8.85 10.37
CA GLU A 221 -1.59 7.80 9.40
C GLU A 221 -1.48 8.33 7.96
N GLU A 222 -2.31 9.30 7.57
CA GLU A 222 -2.18 9.93 6.25
C GLU A 222 -0.81 10.60 6.06
N LYS A 223 -0.29 11.20 7.13
CA LYS A 223 1.02 11.87 7.07
C LYS A 223 2.12 10.84 6.93
N MET A 224 2.03 9.70 7.64
CA MET A 224 2.96 8.58 7.51
C MET A 224 3.03 8.05 6.07
N LYS A 225 1.86 7.82 5.45
CA LYS A 225 1.77 7.39 4.04
C LYS A 225 2.44 8.40 3.10
N LYS A 226 2.12 9.68 3.25
CA LYS A 226 2.72 10.78 2.46
C LYS A 226 4.24 10.88 2.68
N SER A 227 4.72 10.74 3.92
CA SER A 227 6.14 10.76 4.25
C SER A 227 6.90 9.64 3.53
N LYS A 228 6.36 8.42 3.51
CA LYS A 228 6.93 7.31 2.74
C LYS A 228 7.02 7.64 1.25
N GLU A 229 5.94 8.17 0.66
CA GLU A 229 5.93 8.57 -0.75
C GLU A 229 6.97 9.65 -1.07
N PHE A 230 7.21 10.60 -0.17
CA PHE A 230 8.24 11.63 -0.38
C PHE A 230 9.64 11.03 -0.34
N ILE A 231 9.94 10.21 0.65
CA ILE A 231 11.23 9.54 0.78
C ILE A 231 11.48 8.64 -0.44
N GLN A 232 10.46 7.90 -0.91
CA GLN A 232 10.59 6.99 -2.05
C GLN A 232 10.90 7.70 -3.38
N LYS A 233 10.59 9.01 -3.49
CA LYS A 233 10.94 9.84 -4.65
C LYS A 233 12.43 10.26 -4.66
N LEU A 234 13.21 9.96 -3.62
CA LEU A 234 14.63 10.27 -3.59
C LEU A 234 15.39 9.39 -4.60
N PRO A 235 16.18 9.98 -5.51
CA PRO A 235 16.77 9.26 -6.64
C PRO A 235 17.86 8.26 -6.24
N PHE A 236 18.38 8.36 -5.01
CA PHE A 236 19.44 7.51 -4.47
C PHE A 236 18.92 6.38 -3.57
N LEU A 237 17.60 6.25 -3.40
CA LEU A 237 16.97 5.12 -2.72
C LEU A 237 16.38 4.14 -3.75
N SER A 238 16.41 2.85 -3.42
CA SER A 238 15.73 1.79 -4.16
C SER A 238 14.44 1.34 -3.47
N GLU A 239 14.41 1.38 -2.15
CA GLU A 239 13.28 0.86 -1.36
C GLU A 239 13.12 1.66 -0.07
N VAL A 240 11.86 1.79 0.37
CA VAL A 240 11.45 2.44 1.61
C VAL A 240 10.34 1.60 2.21
N SER A 241 10.53 1.10 3.43
CA SER A 241 9.50 0.35 4.15
C SER A 241 8.32 1.27 4.52
N SER A 242 7.20 0.68 4.93
CA SER A 242 6.22 1.46 5.68
C SER A 242 6.87 1.93 6.99
N PRO A 243 6.55 3.16 7.46
CA PRO A 243 7.07 3.65 8.73
C PRO A 243 6.57 2.79 9.87
N GLU A 244 7.46 2.46 10.79
CA GLU A 244 7.17 1.63 11.95
C GLU A 244 7.15 2.48 13.22
N LEU A 245 6.21 2.22 14.11
CA LEU A 245 6.11 2.84 15.41
C LEU A 245 6.74 1.94 16.48
N PHE A 246 7.69 2.51 17.21
CA PHE A 246 8.34 1.88 18.35
C PHE A 246 8.06 2.65 19.62
N GLU A 247 7.90 1.93 20.72
CA GLU A 247 7.91 2.50 22.05
C GLU A 247 9.32 2.39 22.63
N LEU A 248 9.89 3.54 23.01
CA LEU A 248 11.19 3.63 23.64
C LEU A 248 11.08 3.28 25.13
N GLU A 249 12.21 2.93 25.77
CA GLU A 249 12.24 2.56 27.20
C GLU A 249 11.69 3.64 28.14
N ASN A 250 11.74 4.90 27.73
CA ASN A 250 11.20 6.04 28.46
C ASN A 250 9.70 6.31 28.18
N GLY A 251 9.00 5.40 27.48
CA GLY A 251 7.58 5.48 27.14
C GLY A 251 7.25 6.40 25.94
N LYS A 252 8.25 7.08 25.38
CA LYS A 252 8.10 7.95 24.21
C LYS A 252 8.00 7.14 22.92
N SER A 253 7.39 7.73 21.89
CA SER A 253 7.18 7.05 20.62
C SER A 253 8.20 7.48 19.58
N MET A 254 8.79 6.51 18.90
CA MET A 254 9.71 6.70 17.78
C MET A 254 9.08 6.21 16.48
N VAL A 255 9.15 7.04 15.44
CA VAL A 255 8.86 6.62 14.06
C VAL A 255 10.17 6.26 13.39
N GLN A 256 10.27 5.06 12.83
CA GLN A 256 11.47 4.63 12.09
C GLN A 256 11.13 4.36 10.62
N PHE A 257 11.96 4.91 9.73
CA PHE A 257 11.97 4.55 8.32
C PHE A 257 13.12 3.59 8.03
N THR A 258 12.83 2.43 7.44
CA THR A 258 13.88 1.53 6.94
C THR A 258 14.02 1.75 5.43
N VAL A 259 15.24 2.07 4.99
CA VAL A 259 15.54 2.37 3.59
C VAL A 259 16.60 1.44 3.03
N LYS A 260 16.61 1.31 1.71
CA LYS A 260 17.70 0.67 0.96
C LYS A 260 18.28 1.65 -0.04
N GLU A 261 19.57 1.91 0.08
CA GLU A 261 20.28 2.80 -0.84
C GLU A 261 20.72 2.08 -2.13
N LYS A 262 20.82 2.85 -3.21
CA LYS A 262 21.42 2.39 -4.47
C LYS A 262 22.53 3.35 -4.91
N LYS A 263 23.47 2.82 -5.69
CA LYS A 263 24.57 3.60 -6.26
C LYS A 263 24.03 4.76 -7.11
N SER A 264 24.25 5.97 -6.63
CA SER A 264 23.80 7.23 -7.24
C SER A 264 24.95 8.09 -7.76
N ASN A 265 26.19 7.70 -7.47
CA ASN A 265 27.39 8.41 -7.92
C ASN A 265 28.16 7.54 -8.93
N ARG A 266 28.53 8.12 -10.06
CA ARG A 266 29.24 7.48 -11.18
C ARG A 266 30.36 8.38 -11.69
N PHE A 267 31.47 7.77 -12.07
CA PHE A 267 32.59 8.43 -12.71
C PHE A 267 33.04 7.58 -13.89
N ASN A 268 33.15 8.19 -15.07
CA ASN A 268 33.62 7.55 -16.30
C ASN A 268 34.64 8.46 -16.99
N GLY A 269 35.66 7.87 -17.59
CA GLY A 269 36.69 8.62 -18.31
C GLY A 269 37.29 7.82 -19.44
N LEU A 270 37.59 8.48 -20.55
CA LEU A 270 38.36 7.95 -21.67
C LEU A 270 39.39 9.00 -22.08
N LEU A 271 40.64 8.57 -22.27
CA LEU A 271 41.73 9.40 -22.74
C LEU A 271 42.39 8.73 -23.95
N GLY A 272 42.57 9.50 -25.02
CA GLY A 272 43.23 9.07 -26.24
C GLY A 272 44.28 10.08 -26.68
N TYR A 273 45.29 9.60 -27.40
CA TYR A 273 46.31 10.44 -28.02
C TYR A 273 46.26 10.25 -29.53
N VAL A 274 46.13 11.36 -30.25
CA VAL A 274 46.20 11.39 -31.71
C VAL A 274 47.62 11.83 -32.09
N PRO A 275 48.44 10.96 -32.67
CA PRO A 275 49.80 11.30 -33.05
C PRO A 275 49.81 12.36 -34.17
N SER A 276 50.91 13.10 -34.24
CA SER A 276 51.15 14.06 -35.33
C SER A 276 51.16 13.37 -36.69
N GLY A 277 50.57 14.01 -37.70
CA GLY A 277 50.86 13.72 -39.11
C GLY A 277 52.22 14.30 -39.56
N ILE A 278 52.39 14.49 -40.88
CA ILE A 278 53.69 14.85 -41.50
C ILE A 278 54.20 16.24 -41.05
N HIS A 279 53.32 17.18 -40.66
CA HIS A 279 53.67 18.57 -40.31
C HIS A 279 52.95 19.12 -39.05
N GLY A 280 52.70 18.31 -38.02
CA GLY A 280 51.92 18.72 -36.84
C GLY A 280 52.57 18.44 -35.49
N ASN A 281 51.86 18.78 -34.41
CA ASN A 281 52.06 18.22 -33.08
C ASN A 281 50.87 17.30 -32.78
N GLY A 282 51.10 16.17 -32.11
CA GLY A 282 50.02 15.32 -31.62
C GLY A 282 49.18 16.03 -30.56
N TYR A 283 47.98 15.51 -30.29
CA TYR A 283 47.07 16.09 -29.32
C TYR A 283 46.27 15.02 -28.57
N TYR A 284 45.82 15.37 -27.37
CA TYR A 284 44.96 14.51 -26.57
C TYR A 284 43.49 14.78 -26.88
N ILE A 285 42.73 13.69 -26.91
CA ILE A 285 41.27 13.65 -26.96
C ILE A 285 40.77 12.88 -25.76
N GLY A 286 39.51 13.10 -25.37
CA GLY A 286 38.96 12.35 -24.27
C GLY A 286 37.60 12.84 -23.82
N THR A 287 37.02 12.08 -22.91
CA THR A 287 35.76 12.38 -22.25
C THR A 287 35.93 12.10 -20.76
N PHE A 288 35.50 13.01 -19.91
CA PHE A 288 35.34 12.78 -18.48
C PHE A 288 33.91 13.11 -18.09
N LEU A 289 33.26 12.18 -17.40
CA LEU A 289 31.90 12.32 -16.91
C LEU A 289 31.85 11.97 -15.43
N ILE A 290 31.42 12.93 -14.63
CA ILE A 290 31.05 12.78 -13.23
C ILE A 290 29.54 12.97 -13.15
N ASP A 291 28.84 12.00 -12.56
CA ASP A 291 27.42 12.09 -12.25
C ASP A 291 27.22 11.69 -10.79
N ALA A 292 27.21 12.68 -9.91
CA ALA A 292 27.02 12.50 -8.47
C ALA A 292 25.59 12.90 -8.10
N GLY A 293 24.67 11.94 -8.11
CA GLY A 293 23.25 12.12 -7.76
C GLY A 293 22.95 12.20 -6.26
N ASN A 294 23.95 11.96 -5.41
CA ASN A 294 23.89 12.19 -3.97
C ASN A 294 25.27 12.59 -3.46
N MET A 295 25.71 13.78 -3.84
CA MET A 295 27.04 14.27 -3.55
C MET A 295 27.24 14.38 -2.02
N PHE A 296 28.23 13.64 -1.51
CA PHE A 296 28.57 13.55 -0.07
C PHE A 296 27.39 13.18 0.85
N GLY A 297 26.41 12.42 0.34
CA GLY A 297 25.26 11.98 1.13
C GLY A 297 24.29 13.10 1.51
N THR A 298 24.30 14.23 0.79
CA THR A 298 23.52 15.44 1.11
C THR A 298 22.25 15.61 0.27
N GLY A 299 22.03 14.74 -0.71
CA GLY A 299 20.98 14.87 -1.73
C GLY A 299 21.29 15.87 -2.84
N ARG A 300 22.43 16.58 -2.78
CA ARG A 300 22.89 17.47 -3.85
C ARG A 300 23.26 16.69 -5.10
N VAL A 301 22.99 17.27 -6.26
CA VAL A 301 23.40 16.71 -7.54
C VAL A 301 24.54 17.53 -8.11
N PHE A 302 25.61 16.87 -8.51
CA PHE A 302 26.68 17.46 -9.29
C PHE A 302 26.94 16.63 -10.54
N GLN A 303 26.86 17.25 -11.70
CA GLN A 303 27.20 16.62 -12.97
C GLN A 303 28.28 17.45 -13.66
N GLY A 304 29.37 16.80 -14.02
CA GLY A 304 30.46 17.39 -14.77
C GLY A 304 30.73 16.56 -16.01
N GLU A 305 30.67 17.17 -17.17
CA GLU A 305 30.95 16.54 -18.44
C GLU A 305 31.97 17.40 -19.18
N TRP A 306 33.13 16.83 -19.46
CA TRP A 306 34.14 17.42 -20.32
C TRP A 306 34.40 16.47 -21.47
N GLN A 307 34.44 17.01 -22.69
CA GLN A 307 34.68 16.23 -23.88
C GLN A 307 35.56 17.02 -24.85
N LYS A 308 36.53 16.36 -25.46
CA LYS A 308 37.36 16.85 -26.54
C LYS A 308 37.52 15.75 -27.57
N LEU A 309 36.85 15.86 -28.72
CA LEU A 309 36.84 14.81 -29.76
C LEU A 309 37.90 15.03 -30.84
N ASP A 310 38.28 16.27 -31.07
CA ASP A 310 39.35 16.65 -32.00
C ASP A 310 40.19 17.79 -31.42
N ARG A 311 41.10 18.34 -32.21
CA ARG A 311 42.05 19.37 -31.76
C ARG A 311 41.34 20.68 -31.37
N THR A 312 40.22 20.99 -32.01
CA THR A 312 39.54 22.29 -31.98
C THR A 312 38.21 22.26 -31.25
N SER A 313 37.56 21.09 -31.16
CA SER A 313 36.28 20.94 -30.48
C SER A 313 36.46 20.66 -29.00
N GLN A 314 35.62 21.29 -28.18
CA GLN A 314 35.56 21.02 -26.75
C GLN A 314 34.16 21.29 -26.25
N LYS A 315 33.61 20.37 -25.47
CA LYS A 315 32.37 20.58 -24.71
C LYS A 315 32.66 20.51 -23.23
N LEU A 316 32.08 21.44 -22.49
CA LEU A 316 32.09 21.45 -21.03
C LEU A 316 30.66 21.72 -20.57
N ARG A 317 30.11 20.84 -19.74
CA ARG A 317 28.81 21.00 -19.12
C ARG A 317 28.94 20.72 -17.63
N ILE A 318 28.51 21.69 -16.82
CA ILE A 318 28.50 21.59 -15.36
C ILE A 318 27.07 21.83 -14.90
N VAL A 319 26.53 20.94 -14.09
CA VAL A 319 25.21 21.06 -13.48
C VAL A 319 25.36 20.90 -11.97
N TYR A 320 24.72 21.78 -11.23
CA TYR A 320 24.59 21.70 -9.79
C TYR A 320 23.13 21.85 -9.39
N GLU A 321 22.62 20.94 -8.56
CA GLU A 321 21.29 21.06 -7.96
C GLU A 321 21.39 21.12 -6.43
N GLU A 322 20.90 22.22 -5.85
CA GLU A 322 20.71 22.37 -4.42
C GLU A 322 19.25 22.06 -4.08
N PRO A 323 18.95 20.92 -3.43
CA PRO A 323 17.62 20.67 -2.89
C PRO A 323 17.42 21.41 -1.58
N TRP A 324 16.16 21.57 -1.17
CA TRP A 324 15.81 22.12 0.14
C TRP A 324 16.35 23.54 0.41
N VAL A 325 16.28 24.43 -0.58
CA VAL A 325 16.81 25.79 -0.47
C VAL A 325 16.11 26.55 0.65
N MET A 326 16.90 27.08 1.59
CA MET A 326 16.41 27.79 2.79
C MET A 326 15.42 26.98 3.63
N GLY A 327 15.51 25.64 3.61
CA GLY A 327 14.61 24.76 4.35
C GLY A 327 13.23 24.55 3.70
N PHE A 328 12.99 25.14 2.52
CA PHE A 328 11.78 24.88 1.74
C PHE A 328 12.02 23.77 0.72
N PRO A 329 11.02 22.94 0.36
CA PRO A 329 11.15 21.87 -0.63
C PRO A 329 11.21 22.41 -2.08
N VAL A 330 12.11 23.37 -2.31
CA VAL A 330 12.47 23.99 -3.57
C VAL A 330 13.88 23.53 -3.93
N THR A 331 14.06 23.09 -5.16
CA THR A 331 15.37 22.78 -5.73
C THR A 331 15.78 23.90 -6.67
N ILE A 332 16.99 24.45 -6.50
CA ILE A 332 17.61 25.35 -7.49
C ILE A 332 18.62 24.55 -8.30
N ARG A 333 18.59 24.74 -9.62
CA ARG A 333 19.46 24.10 -10.58
C ARG A 333 20.23 25.16 -11.36
N GLY A 334 21.54 25.16 -11.22
CA GLY A 334 22.45 25.91 -12.07
C GLY A 334 23.06 24.98 -13.12
N GLN A 335 23.06 25.40 -14.37
CA GLN A 335 23.75 24.70 -15.46
C GLN A 335 24.59 25.70 -16.24
N PHE A 336 25.86 25.35 -16.44
CA PHE A 336 26.78 26.03 -17.33
C PHE A 336 27.15 25.08 -18.48
N GLU A 337 27.11 25.59 -19.70
CA GLU A 337 27.51 24.84 -20.90
C GLU A 337 28.40 25.70 -21.78
N GLN A 338 29.50 25.12 -22.25
CA GLN A 338 30.39 25.69 -23.24
C GLN A 338 30.63 24.66 -24.35
N SER A 339 30.51 25.11 -25.60
CA SER A 339 30.86 24.33 -26.78
C SER A 339 31.77 25.15 -27.69
N LEU A 340 32.98 24.65 -27.93
CA LEU A 340 33.91 25.08 -28.97
C LEU A 340 33.73 24.13 -30.15
N GLN A 341 33.47 24.67 -31.35
CA GLN A 341 33.35 23.87 -32.57
C GLN A 341 34.58 24.03 -33.46
N ASP A 342 35.11 25.25 -33.56
CA ASP A 342 36.38 25.60 -34.21
C ASP A 342 37.01 26.83 -33.52
N SER A 343 38.12 27.35 -34.06
CA SER A 343 38.81 28.53 -33.50
C SER A 343 38.01 29.83 -33.59
N SER A 344 36.93 29.87 -34.37
CA SER A 344 36.10 31.04 -34.64
C SER A 344 34.75 31.02 -33.91
N PHE A 345 34.27 29.85 -33.49
CA PHE A 345 32.93 29.68 -32.93
C PHE A 345 32.96 29.12 -31.49
N VAL A 346 32.54 29.97 -30.54
CA VAL A 346 32.39 29.65 -29.12
C VAL A 346 30.96 29.92 -28.68
N LYS A 347 30.25 28.87 -28.24
CA LYS A 347 28.94 29.01 -27.60
C LYS A 347 29.06 28.83 -26.10
N ARG A 348 28.49 29.75 -25.32
CA ARG A 348 28.35 29.64 -23.87
C ARG A 348 26.91 29.88 -23.48
N ALA A 349 26.39 29.07 -22.57
CA ALA A 349 25.06 29.21 -22.02
C ALA A 349 25.09 29.02 -20.51
N PHE A 350 24.35 29.86 -19.82
CA PHE A 350 24.04 29.69 -18.40
C PHE A 350 22.53 29.56 -18.26
N LEU A 351 22.10 28.49 -17.60
CA LEU A 351 20.70 28.21 -17.34
C LEU A 351 20.51 28.11 -15.83
N LEU A 352 19.61 28.93 -15.32
CA LEU A 352 19.14 28.85 -13.95
C LEU A 352 17.69 28.37 -13.98
N GLY A 353 17.41 27.31 -13.24
CA GLY A 353 16.06 26.78 -13.08
C GLY A 353 15.75 26.57 -11.61
N PHE A 354 14.46 26.57 -11.30
CA PHE A 354 13.98 26.10 -10.00
C PHE A 354 12.92 25.04 -10.24
N ARG A 355 12.82 24.09 -9.32
CA ARG A 355 11.79 23.07 -9.29
C ARG A 355 11.15 23.08 -7.92
N TYR A 356 9.85 23.31 -7.89
CA TYR A 356 9.06 23.11 -6.69
C TYR A 356 8.33 21.78 -6.82
N ARG A 357 8.49 20.89 -5.83
CA ARG A 357 7.73 19.64 -5.79
C ARG A 357 6.35 19.94 -5.19
N LEU A 358 5.42 20.33 -6.07
CA LEU A 358 3.99 20.40 -5.74
C LEU A 358 3.51 18.98 -5.39
N ASN A 359 2.79 18.87 -4.27
CA ASN A 359 1.98 17.69 -3.98
C ASN A 359 0.52 18.06 -4.16
N SER A 360 -0.25 17.12 -4.71
CA SER A 360 -1.69 17.19 -4.93
C SER A 360 -2.49 17.07 -3.62
N THR A 361 -2.24 17.96 -2.67
CA THR A 361 -3.09 18.15 -1.48
C THR A 361 -3.46 19.62 -1.35
N LEU A 362 -3.93 20.21 -2.45
CA LEU A 362 -4.85 21.33 -2.42
C LEU A 362 -6.25 20.74 -2.53
N ASN A 363 -6.73 20.14 -1.45
CA ASN A 363 -8.16 20.19 -1.17
C ASN A 363 -8.31 21.32 -0.14
N ALA A 364 -8.87 22.41 -0.64
CA ALA A 364 -9.40 23.52 0.15
C ALA A 364 -10.57 23.04 1.02
#